data_AF-A0A7U9SZ73-F1
#
_entry.id   AF-A0A7U9SZ73-F1
#
_cell.length_a   1.000
_cell.length_b   1.000
_cell.length_c   1.000
_cell.angle_alpha   90.00
_cell.angle_beta   90.00
_cell.angle_gamma   90.00
#
_symmetry.space_group_name_H-M   'P 1'
#
loop_
_entity.id
_entity.type
_entity.pdbx_description
1 polymer ?
#
loop_
_entity_poly.entity_id
_entity_poly.type
_entity_poly.pdbx_seq_one_letter_code
_entity_poly.pdbx_strand_id
1 'polypeptide(L)'
;MSRTAAYILREDKEAEVLIDFLPDSEKEGFAEKMLRVRENVQQDGTVEEYFTGVLNKKLMTLFIRLAGLKSSEPAAGADVGKLLRVYELCREFRVRVKEPNSFDNAQVCAGGVPFDELTEQLESRKVPGVFFAGELLDVDGRCGGYNLQWAWCSGYLAGVSACRETI
;
A
#
# COMPACT_ATOMS: atom_id res chain seq x y z
N MET A 1 0.49 2.87 -4.05
CA MET A 1 -0.80 2.14 -4.05
C MET A 1 -1.99 3.09 -3.97
N SER A 2 -2.00 4.08 -3.06
CA SER A 2 -3.08 5.09 -3.00
C SER A 2 -3.29 5.84 -4.32
N ARG A 3 -2.23 6.30 -4.97
CA ARG A 3 -2.27 6.93 -6.31
C ARG A 3 -3.01 6.05 -7.33
N THR A 4 -2.57 4.80 -7.48
CA THR A 4 -3.17 3.84 -8.42
C THR A 4 -4.65 3.63 -8.13
N ALA A 5 -5.02 3.42 -6.87
CA ALA A 5 -6.41 3.28 -6.48
C ALA A 5 -7.24 4.54 -6.79
N ALA A 6 -6.70 5.74 -6.56
CA ALA A 6 -7.36 7.00 -6.87
C ALA A 6 -7.63 7.17 -8.37
N TYR A 7 -6.68 6.80 -9.24
CA TYR A 7 -6.90 6.83 -10.70
C TYR A 7 -7.94 5.81 -11.16
N ILE A 8 -7.91 4.58 -10.62
CA ILE A 8 -8.92 3.56 -10.95
C ILE A 8 -10.32 4.05 -10.56
N LEU A 9 -10.47 4.57 -9.34
CA LEU A 9 -11.75 5.08 -8.84
C LEU A 9 -12.23 6.30 -9.62
N ARG A 10 -11.32 7.14 -10.13
CA ARG A 10 -11.66 8.29 -11.00
C ARG A 10 -12.25 7.88 -12.34
N GLU A 11 -11.96 6.67 -12.81
CA GLU A 11 -12.57 6.08 -14.01
C GLU A 11 -13.87 5.31 -13.72
N ASP A 12 -14.50 5.54 -12.55
CA ASP A 12 -15.69 4.84 -12.07
C ASP A 12 -15.54 3.31 -11.99
N LYS A 13 -14.29 2.82 -11.82
CA LYS A 13 -13.98 1.39 -11.66
C LYS A 13 -13.81 1.04 -10.19
N GLU A 14 -14.10 -0.21 -9.85
CA GLU A 14 -13.88 -0.73 -8.50
C GLU A 14 -12.40 -1.04 -8.26
N ALA A 15 -11.91 -0.73 -7.05
CA ALA A 15 -10.56 -1.05 -6.61
C ALA A 15 -10.58 -1.96 -5.37
N GLU A 16 -9.79 -3.03 -5.41
CA GLU A 16 -9.58 -3.96 -4.29
C GLU A 16 -8.08 -4.04 -3.98
N VAL A 17 -7.75 -4.11 -2.69
CA VAL A 17 -6.38 -4.35 -2.20
C VAL A 17 -6.34 -5.71 -1.51
N LEU A 18 -5.38 -6.53 -1.93
CA LEU A 18 -5.01 -7.78 -1.24
C LEU A 18 -3.86 -7.49 -0.28
N ILE A 19 -4.03 -7.88 0.98
CA ILE A 19 -3.04 -7.71 2.03
C ILE A 19 -2.52 -9.08 2.45
N ASP A 20 -1.23 -9.31 2.22
CA ASP A 20 -0.48 -10.45 2.76
C ASP A 20 0.30 -9.96 3.99
N PHE A 21 -0.10 -10.41 5.19
CA PHE A 21 0.56 -10.02 6.42
C PHE A 21 1.82 -10.84 6.72
N LEU A 22 2.07 -11.92 5.97
CA LEU A 22 3.20 -12.83 6.19
C LEU A 22 4.02 -13.01 4.90
N PRO A 23 4.41 -11.93 4.20
CA PRO A 23 4.98 -11.99 2.85
C PRO A 23 6.29 -12.78 2.77
N ASP A 24 7.07 -12.78 3.85
CA ASP A 24 8.38 -13.44 3.93
C ASP A 24 8.30 -14.96 4.15
N SER A 25 7.11 -15.47 4.46
CA SER A 25 6.88 -16.91 4.64
C SER A 25 6.56 -17.59 3.31
N GLU A 26 6.94 -18.86 3.17
CA GLU A 26 6.58 -19.69 2.02
C GLU A 26 5.06 -19.75 1.84
N LYS A 27 4.58 -19.55 0.60
CA LYS A 27 3.15 -19.47 0.29
C LYS A 27 2.50 -20.84 0.12
N GLU A 28 3.21 -21.75 -0.55
CA GLU A 28 2.68 -23.06 -0.94
C GLU A 28 2.43 -23.92 0.30
N GLY A 29 1.16 -24.31 0.48
CA GLY A 29 0.71 -25.11 1.60
C GLY A 29 0.86 -24.42 2.96
N PHE A 30 0.93 -23.07 3.00
CA PHE A 30 1.19 -22.33 4.24
C PHE A 30 0.18 -22.68 5.33
N ALA A 31 -1.12 -22.64 5.03
CA ALA A 31 -2.18 -22.90 6.01
C ALA A 31 -2.09 -24.32 6.57
N GLU A 32 -1.86 -25.31 5.71
CA GLU A 32 -1.73 -26.72 6.08
C GLU A 32 -0.47 -26.97 6.91
N LYS A 33 0.66 -26.34 6.55
CA LYS A 33 1.91 -26.40 7.33
C LYS A 33 1.70 -25.81 8.72
N MET A 34 1.06 -24.64 8.81
CA MET A 34 0.80 -23.98 10.09
C MET A 34 -0.13 -24.80 10.98
N LEU A 35 -1.17 -25.41 10.39
CA LEU A 35 -2.09 -26.28 11.10
C LEU A 35 -1.34 -27.49 11.70
N ARG A 36 -0.49 -28.17 10.92
CA ARG A 36 0.34 -29.29 11.41
C ARG A 36 1.31 -28.89 12.52
N VAL A 37 1.93 -27.71 12.41
CA VAL A 37 2.85 -27.22 13.44
C VAL A 37 2.10 -26.99 14.76
N ARG A 38 0.91 -26.39 14.71
CA ARG A 38 0.11 -26.10 15.90
C ARG A 38 -0.59 -27.32 16.47
N GLU A 39 -0.96 -28.29 15.64
CA GLU A 39 -1.54 -29.56 16.11
C GLU A 39 -0.64 -30.30 17.10
N ASN A 40 0.68 -30.16 16.96
CA ASN A 40 1.66 -30.83 17.80
C ASN A 40 2.03 -30.05 19.07
N VAL A 41 1.61 -28.79 19.19
CA VAL A 41 2.14 -27.85 20.21
C VAL A 41 1.04 -27.22 21.06
N GLN A 42 -0.17 -27.04 20.52
CA GLN A 42 -1.17 -26.19 21.17
C GLN A 42 -2.62 -26.63 20.89
N GLN A 43 -2.96 -27.84 21.33
CA GLN A 43 -4.34 -28.37 21.24
C GLN A 43 -5.21 -27.91 22.41
N ASP A 44 -4.60 -27.67 23.56
CA ASP A 44 -5.28 -27.26 24.77
C ASP A 44 -5.45 -25.74 24.79
N GLY A 45 -6.65 -25.29 25.20
CA GLY A 45 -6.99 -23.86 25.31
C GLY A 45 -8.04 -23.40 24.31
N THR A 46 -8.14 -22.09 24.19
CA THR A 46 -9.12 -21.40 23.32
C THR A 46 -8.58 -21.17 21.92
N VAL A 47 -9.46 -20.94 20.94
CA VAL A 47 -9.08 -20.56 19.57
C VAL A 47 -8.21 -19.29 19.54
N GLU A 48 -8.44 -18.33 20.45
CA GLU A 48 -7.58 -17.15 20.57
C GLU A 48 -6.14 -17.51 20.98
N GLU A 49 -5.99 -18.40 21.95
CA GLU A 49 -4.68 -18.88 22.42
C GLU A 49 -3.97 -19.67 21.31
N TYR A 50 -4.70 -20.51 20.56
CA TYR A 50 -4.18 -21.26 19.41
C TYR A 50 -3.50 -20.37 18.36
N PHE A 51 -4.11 -19.22 18.03
CA PHE A 51 -3.54 -18.29 17.06
C PHE A 51 -2.59 -17.24 17.65
N THR A 52 -2.28 -17.35 18.95
CA THR A 52 -1.36 -16.40 19.60
C THR A 52 0.03 -16.47 18.97
N GLY A 53 0.61 -15.30 18.70
CA GLY A 53 1.93 -15.14 18.08
C GLY A 53 1.95 -15.21 16.55
N VAL A 54 0.81 -15.41 15.88
CA VAL A 54 0.73 -15.37 14.41
C VAL A 54 0.72 -13.92 13.90
N LEU A 55 -0.25 -13.11 14.34
CA LEU A 55 -0.33 -11.68 14.05
C LEU A 55 -0.76 -10.92 15.31
N ASN A 56 -0.87 -9.59 15.20
CA ASN A 56 -1.45 -8.75 16.26
C ASN A 56 -2.83 -9.26 16.70
N LYS A 57 -3.09 -9.27 18.01
CA LYS A 57 -4.34 -9.74 18.63
C LYS A 57 -5.61 -9.21 17.98
N LYS A 58 -5.65 -7.93 17.58
CA LYS A 58 -6.84 -7.32 16.95
C LYS A 58 -7.11 -7.91 15.56
N LEU A 59 -6.07 -8.16 14.77
CA LEU A 59 -6.19 -8.80 13.46
C LEU A 59 -6.64 -10.25 13.61
N MET A 60 -6.01 -11.00 14.52
CA MET A 60 -6.41 -12.39 14.77
C MET A 60 -7.86 -12.49 15.22
N THR A 61 -8.30 -11.62 16.14
CA THR A 61 -9.70 -11.59 16.60
C THR A 61 -10.67 -11.31 15.45
N LEU A 62 -10.30 -10.43 14.51
CA LEU A 62 -11.08 -10.18 13.30
C LEU A 62 -11.12 -11.42 12.40
N PHE A 63 -9.98 -12.05 12.11
CA PHE A 63 -9.91 -13.19 11.20
C PHE A 63 -10.59 -14.45 11.74
N ILE A 64 -10.47 -14.72 13.05
CA ILE A 64 -11.23 -15.75 13.75
C ILE A 64 -12.73 -15.54 13.54
N ARG A 65 -13.20 -14.30 13.73
CA ARG A 65 -14.62 -13.96 13.53
C ARG A 65 -15.05 -14.12 12.07
N LEU A 66 -14.25 -13.64 11.12
CA LEU A 66 -14.53 -13.74 9.68
C LEU A 66 -14.53 -15.18 9.17
N ALA A 67 -13.74 -16.07 9.80
CA ALA A 67 -13.77 -17.51 9.54
C ALA A 67 -14.97 -18.21 10.21
N GLY A 68 -15.79 -17.51 11.00
CA GLY A 68 -16.96 -18.07 11.68
C GLY A 68 -16.63 -18.88 12.94
N LEU A 69 -15.52 -18.54 13.60
CA LEU A 69 -15.11 -19.06 14.92
C LEU A 69 -15.33 -18.00 16.01
N LYS A 70 -15.39 -18.45 17.27
CA LYS A 70 -15.41 -17.61 18.47
C LYS A 70 -14.08 -17.73 19.19
N SER A 71 -13.47 -16.59 19.54
CA SER A 71 -12.20 -16.55 20.27
C SER A 71 -12.16 -17.44 21.51
N SER A 72 -13.26 -17.53 22.26
CA SER A 72 -13.36 -18.25 23.52
C SER A 72 -13.73 -19.73 23.39
N GLU A 73 -14.04 -20.23 22.19
CA GLU A 73 -14.35 -21.66 22.03
C GLU A 73 -13.08 -22.50 22.13
N PRO A 74 -13.17 -23.76 22.60
CA PRO A 74 -12.02 -24.65 22.65
C PRO A 74 -11.39 -24.82 21.26
N ALA A 75 -10.07 -24.74 21.17
CA ALA A 75 -9.34 -25.05 19.95
C ALA A 75 -9.44 -26.55 19.63
N ALA A 76 -9.42 -27.39 20.67
CA ALA A 76 -9.66 -28.82 20.56
C ALA A 76 -11.05 -29.10 19.94
N GLY A 77 -11.06 -29.77 18.78
CA GLY A 77 -12.28 -30.11 18.06
C GLY A 77 -12.90 -28.95 17.28
N ALA A 78 -12.22 -27.80 17.16
CA ALA A 78 -12.63 -26.74 16.25
C ALA A 78 -12.61 -27.23 14.80
N ASP A 79 -13.48 -26.65 13.97
CA ASP A 79 -13.58 -27.00 12.56
C ASP A 79 -12.27 -26.67 11.82
N VAL A 80 -11.61 -27.71 11.30
CA VAL A 80 -10.32 -27.60 10.61
C VAL A 80 -10.41 -26.67 9.40
N GLY A 81 -11.51 -26.69 8.65
CA GLY A 81 -11.72 -25.81 7.51
C GLY A 81 -11.79 -24.34 7.92
N LYS A 82 -12.42 -24.04 9.07
CA LYS A 82 -12.42 -22.69 9.63
C LYS A 82 -11.03 -22.28 10.14
N LEU A 83 -10.27 -23.18 10.76
CA LEU A 83 -8.89 -22.88 11.18
C LEU A 83 -7.98 -22.57 9.98
N LEU A 84 -8.09 -23.35 8.90
CA LEU A 84 -7.41 -23.07 7.63
C LEU A 84 -7.82 -21.71 7.07
N ARG A 85 -9.13 -21.40 7.11
CA ARG A 85 -9.64 -20.10 6.66
C ARG A 85 -9.03 -18.92 7.41
N VAL A 86 -8.73 -19.06 8.70
CA VAL A 86 -8.03 -18.00 9.46
C VAL A 86 -6.62 -17.77 8.88
N TYR A 87 -5.86 -18.84 8.58
CA TYR A 87 -4.53 -18.71 7.98
C TYR A 87 -4.57 -18.14 6.56
N GLU A 88 -5.57 -18.50 5.76
CA GLU A 88 -5.80 -17.88 4.46
C GLU A 88 -6.05 -16.38 4.61
N LEU A 89 -6.89 -15.97 5.56
CA LEU A 89 -7.16 -14.55 5.83
C LEU A 89 -5.91 -13.80 6.30
N CYS A 90 -4.94 -14.46 6.95
CA CYS A 90 -3.66 -13.82 7.28
C CYS A 90 -2.82 -13.46 6.03
N ARG A 91 -3.09 -14.06 4.87
CA ARG A 91 -2.29 -13.88 3.64
C ARG A 91 -3.06 -13.28 2.47
N GLU A 92 -4.36 -13.50 2.43
CA GLU A 92 -5.26 -13.08 1.36
C GLU A 92 -6.42 -12.25 1.92
N PHE A 93 -6.10 -11.28 2.77
CA PHE A 93 -7.12 -10.35 3.26
C PHE A 93 -7.44 -9.31 2.20
N ARG A 94 -8.59 -9.47 1.54
CA ARG A 94 -9.08 -8.56 0.51
C ARG A 94 -9.94 -7.45 1.11
N VAL A 95 -9.65 -6.21 0.73
CA VAL A 95 -10.40 -5.03 1.17
C VAL A 95 -10.74 -4.18 -0.04
N ARG A 96 -12.03 -3.87 -0.20
CA ARG A 96 -12.49 -2.92 -1.20
C ARG A 96 -12.10 -1.50 -0.79
N VAL A 97 -11.47 -0.77 -1.71
CA VAL A 97 -11.16 0.65 -1.53
C VAL A 97 -12.41 1.45 -1.90
N LYS A 98 -12.93 2.22 -0.95
CA LYS A 98 -14.10 3.07 -1.17
C LYS A 98 -13.71 4.37 -1.86
N GLU A 99 -12.75 5.08 -1.27
CA GLU A 99 -12.29 6.40 -1.74
C GLU A 99 -10.88 6.68 -1.19
N PRO A 100 -10.06 7.48 -1.90
CA PRO A 100 -8.84 8.02 -1.34
C PRO A 100 -9.15 9.08 -0.28
N ASN A 101 -8.18 9.37 0.60
CA ASN A 101 -8.30 10.50 1.53
C ASN A 101 -8.28 11.85 0.76
N SER A 102 -8.70 12.92 1.43
CA SER A 102 -8.69 14.27 0.86
C SER A 102 -7.28 14.71 0.47
N PHE A 103 -7.21 15.66 -0.47
CA PHE A 103 -5.96 16.24 -0.93
C PHE A 103 -5.16 16.92 0.20
N ASP A 104 -5.83 17.52 1.20
CA ASP A 104 -5.17 18.09 2.38
C ASP A 104 -4.37 17.08 3.21
N ASN A 105 -4.71 15.80 3.08
CA ASN A 105 -3.99 14.69 3.73
C ASN A 105 -3.02 13.98 2.77
N ALA A 106 -2.92 14.44 1.51
CA ALA A 106 -1.98 13.87 0.55
C ALA A 106 -0.57 14.36 0.86
N GLN A 107 0.39 13.44 0.80
CA GLN A 107 1.79 13.79 1.00
C GLN A 107 2.41 14.45 -0.25
N VAL A 108 1.87 14.13 -1.42
CA VAL A 108 2.29 14.64 -2.73
C VAL A 108 1.13 14.65 -3.71
N CYS A 109 1.24 15.49 -4.73
CA CYS A 109 0.33 15.65 -5.85
C CYS A 109 0.79 14.77 -7.01
N ALA A 110 -0.12 14.00 -7.61
CA ALA A 110 0.14 13.28 -8.86
C ALA A 110 -0.50 14.03 -10.03
N GLY A 111 0.22 14.17 -11.14
CA GLY A 111 -0.13 15.11 -12.21
C GLY A 111 0.72 16.38 -12.13
N GLY A 112 0.52 17.31 -13.06
CA GLY A 112 1.22 18.59 -13.10
C GLY A 112 1.36 19.10 -14.52
N VAL A 113 2.30 20.03 -14.72
CA VAL A 113 2.70 20.50 -16.06
C VAL A 113 3.40 19.36 -16.79
N PRO A 114 2.93 18.95 -17.98
CA PRO A 114 3.51 17.83 -18.69
C PRO A 114 4.82 18.22 -19.39
N PHE A 115 5.75 17.28 -19.49
CA PHE A 115 7.10 17.55 -20.02
C PHE A 115 7.14 17.84 -21.51
N ASP A 116 6.12 17.43 -22.27
CA ASP A 116 6.01 17.76 -23.70
C ASP A 116 5.76 19.27 -23.93
N GLU A 117 5.25 19.98 -22.92
CA GLU A 117 5.11 21.44 -22.92
C GLU A 117 6.40 22.17 -22.51
N LEU A 118 7.47 21.44 -22.15
CA LEU A 118 8.71 22.00 -21.63
C LEU A 118 9.93 21.64 -22.46
N THR A 119 10.93 22.52 -22.47
CA THR A 119 12.27 22.23 -22.98
C THR A 119 13.04 21.34 -22.00
N GLU A 120 14.21 20.84 -22.42
CA GLU A 120 15.11 20.08 -21.53
C GLU A 120 15.62 20.92 -20.35
N GLN A 121 15.57 22.26 -20.49
CA GLN A 121 15.96 23.25 -19.49
C GLN A 121 14.81 23.61 -18.53
N LEU A 122 13.66 22.94 -18.67
CA LEU A 122 12.41 23.20 -17.93
C LEU A 122 11.77 24.57 -18.23
N GLU A 123 12.08 25.15 -19.38
CA GLU A 123 11.42 26.35 -19.91
C GLU A 123 10.10 25.97 -20.59
N SER A 124 9.08 26.83 -20.49
CA SER A 124 7.83 26.70 -21.23
C SER A 124 8.06 26.84 -22.72
N ARG A 125 7.60 25.86 -23.50
CA ARG A 125 7.53 25.97 -24.96
C ARG A 125 6.47 26.97 -25.44
N LYS A 126 5.52 27.34 -24.57
CA LYS A 126 4.41 28.25 -24.89
C LYS A 126 4.75 29.71 -24.57
N VAL A 127 5.55 29.94 -23.54
CA VAL A 127 5.89 31.29 -23.06
C VAL A 127 7.38 31.36 -22.75
N PRO A 128 8.21 31.88 -23.68
CA PRO A 128 9.64 32.01 -23.45
C PRO A 128 9.97 32.81 -22.18
N GLY A 129 11.02 32.41 -21.47
CA GLY A 129 11.47 32.99 -20.21
C GLY A 129 10.71 32.53 -18.96
N VAL A 130 9.71 31.65 -19.10
CA VAL A 130 8.98 31.06 -17.95
C VAL A 130 9.47 29.64 -17.69
N PHE A 131 9.95 29.39 -16.47
CA PHE A 131 10.50 28.09 -16.06
C PHE A 131 9.66 27.45 -14.97
N PHE A 132 9.63 26.12 -14.96
CA PHE A 132 8.92 25.32 -13.98
C PHE A 132 9.87 24.40 -13.22
N ALA A 133 9.58 24.15 -11.94
CA ALA A 133 10.37 23.26 -11.09
C ALA A 133 9.52 22.64 -9.98
N GLY A 134 10.06 21.60 -9.35
CA GLY A 134 9.43 20.94 -8.21
C GLY A 134 8.13 20.22 -8.54
N GLU A 135 7.22 20.23 -7.57
CA GLU A 135 5.96 19.47 -7.60
C GLU A 135 4.90 20.07 -8.54
N LEU A 136 5.17 21.23 -9.14
CA LEU A 136 4.32 21.77 -10.22
C LEU A 136 4.42 20.94 -11.50
N LEU A 137 5.54 20.24 -11.69
CA LEU A 137 5.78 19.36 -12.83
C LEU A 137 5.09 18.02 -12.61
N ASP A 138 4.71 17.34 -13.70
CA ASP A 138 4.10 16.01 -13.65
C ASP A 138 5.11 14.92 -13.23
N VAL A 139 5.57 15.01 -11.97
CA VAL A 139 6.49 14.10 -11.30
C VAL A 139 6.06 13.93 -9.86
N ASP A 140 5.73 12.68 -9.51
CA ASP A 140 5.54 12.26 -8.12
C ASP A 140 6.35 10.99 -7.84
N GLY A 141 7.23 11.09 -6.84
CA GLY A 141 8.04 10.00 -6.33
C GLY A 141 7.38 9.26 -5.16
N ARG A 142 7.87 8.05 -4.88
CA ARG A 142 7.52 7.33 -3.64
C ARG A 142 8.04 8.08 -2.41
N CYS A 143 7.50 7.78 -1.23
CA CYS A 143 8.07 8.25 0.03
C CYS A 143 9.53 7.77 0.17
N GLY A 144 10.37 8.55 0.85
CA GLY A 144 11.81 8.25 1.00
C GLY A 144 12.75 9.27 0.36
N GLY A 145 12.31 10.52 0.17
CA GLY A 145 13.17 11.64 -0.26
C GLY A 145 13.19 11.92 -1.76
N TYR A 146 12.56 11.08 -2.60
CA TYR A 146 12.55 11.25 -4.05
C TYR A 146 11.96 12.58 -4.53
N ASN A 147 10.84 13.01 -3.94
CA ASN A 147 10.22 14.29 -4.30
C ASN A 147 11.07 15.50 -3.92
N LEU A 148 11.78 15.43 -2.77
CA LEU A 148 12.72 16.47 -2.38
C LEU A 148 13.92 16.50 -3.33
N GLN A 149 14.50 15.34 -3.63
CA GLN A 149 15.58 15.22 -4.60
C GLN A 149 15.17 15.82 -5.95
N TRP A 150 13.96 15.53 -6.42
CA TRP A 150 13.41 16.11 -7.65
C TRP A 150 13.28 17.63 -7.56
N ALA A 151 12.71 18.16 -6.46
CA ALA A 151 12.57 19.59 -6.25
C ALA A 151 13.92 20.31 -6.29
N TRP A 152 14.96 19.75 -5.67
CA TRP A 152 16.30 20.32 -5.70
C TRP A 152 16.95 20.28 -7.08
N CYS A 153 16.90 19.12 -7.76
CA CYS A 153 17.50 18.97 -9.09
C CYS A 153 16.81 19.86 -10.14
N SER A 154 15.48 19.83 -10.18
CA SER A 154 14.70 20.66 -11.12
C SER A 154 14.85 22.15 -10.81
N GLY A 155 14.83 22.55 -9.53
CA GLY A 155 15.06 23.93 -9.13
C GLY A 155 16.43 24.44 -9.51
N TYR A 156 17.49 23.64 -9.32
CA TYR A 156 18.83 23.98 -9.78
C TYR A 156 18.89 24.16 -11.30
N LEU A 157 18.33 23.22 -12.06
CA LEU A 157 18.34 23.27 -13.54
C LEU A 157 17.57 24.47 -14.07
N ALA A 158 16.34 24.69 -13.61
CA ALA A 158 15.51 25.83 -14.01
C ALA A 158 16.20 27.16 -13.66
N GLY A 159 16.75 27.26 -12.45
CA GLY A 159 17.45 28.47 -11.98
C GLY A 159 18.70 28.81 -12.81
N VAL A 160 19.56 27.82 -13.09
CA VAL A 160 20.76 28.05 -13.92
C VAL A 160 20.39 28.39 -15.37
N SER A 161 19.37 27.74 -15.92
CA SER A 161 18.91 27.97 -17.29
C SER A 161 18.32 29.38 -17.45
N ALA A 162 17.47 29.81 -16.52
CA ALA A 162 16.88 31.15 -16.54
C ALA A 162 17.94 32.27 -16.54
N CYS A 163 19.02 32.10 -15.78
CA CYS A 163 20.14 33.06 -15.77
C CYS A 163 20.92 33.09 -17.10
N ARG A 164 21.05 31.95 -17.80
CA ARG A 164 21.82 31.87 -19.05
C ARG A 164 21.09 32.50 -20.24
N GLU A 165 19.76 32.47 -20.25
CA GLU A 165 18.97 33.09 -21.31
C GLU A 165 18.80 34.61 -21.16
N THR A 166 19.17 35.16 -20.01
CA THR A 166 19.08 36.61 -19.74
C THR A 166 20.33 37.39 -20.20
N ILE A 167 21.29 36.73 -20.87
CA ILE A 167 22.54 37.32 -21.40
C ILE A 167 22.52 37.27 -22.92
#